data_AF-A0A1M4ZZ43-F1
#
_entry.id   AF-A0A1M4ZZ43-F1
#
_cell.length_a   1.000
_cell.length_b   1.000
_cell.length_c   1.000
_cell.angle_alpha   90.00
_cell.angle_beta   90.00
_cell.angle_gamma   90.00
#
_symmetry.space_group_name_H-M   'P 1'
#
loop_
_entity.id
_entity.type
_entity.pdbx_description
1 polymer ?
#
loop_
_entity_poly.entity_id
_entity_poly.type
_entity_poly.pdbx_seq_one_letter_code
_entity_poly.pdbx_strand_id
1 'polypeptide(L)'
;MDEIYSRLASEGTLYSMEADLENFFENIFRSFYNNCPYEDYKHLAIPEDYARFIEKTENSGIAFFKIDQYIYGLYQMIYYTIDDMKCNGNQEGKPVFWLYVGHRNERGFFFICCDKRSELYGQVCEFYDDSPFMSPEDGIELGDFKTFCNAVLNGGA
;
A
#
# COMPACT_ATOMS: atom_id res chain seq x y z
N MET A 1 8.93 20.84 -13.31
CA MET A 1 8.21 21.19 -12.07
C MET A 1 6.86 20.48 -12.16
N ASP A 2 6.75 19.32 -11.50
CA ASP A 2 5.59 18.58 -10.96
C ASP A 2 4.15 18.92 -11.41
N GLU A 3 3.89 19.13 -12.70
CA GLU A 3 2.57 19.57 -13.20
C GLU A 3 1.43 18.55 -12.98
N ILE A 4 1.76 17.25 -12.97
CA ILE A 4 0.78 16.17 -12.72
C ILE A 4 0.52 16.00 -11.22
N TYR A 5 1.56 16.04 -10.38
CA TYR A 5 1.41 15.99 -8.92
C TYR A 5 0.68 17.24 -8.41
N SER A 6 0.95 18.41 -9.00
CA SER A 6 0.23 19.65 -8.71
C SER A 6 -1.23 19.61 -9.17
N ARG A 7 -1.54 18.98 -10.32
CA ARG A 7 -2.92 18.77 -10.79
C ARG A 7 -3.69 17.74 -9.95
N LEU A 8 -3.04 16.68 -9.50
CA LEU A 8 -3.62 15.71 -8.56
C LEU A 8 -3.83 16.31 -7.16
N ALA A 9 -3.17 17.44 -6.84
CA ALA A 9 -3.23 18.08 -5.53
C ALA A 9 -4.26 19.21 -5.38
N SER A 10 -4.93 19.65 -6.46
CA SER A 10 -5.78 20.85 -6.44
C SER A 10 -7.28 20.62 -6.26
N GLU A 11 -7.76 19.37 -6.29
CA GLU A 11 -9.19 19.05 -6.18
C GLU A 11 -9.40 17.97 -5.12
N GLY A 12 -9.73 18.39 -3.89
CA GLY A 12 -10.12 17.49 -2.80
C GLY A 12 -10.53 18.23 -1.52
N THR A 13 -11.58 17.76 -0.86
CA THR A 13 -12.24 18.24 0.35
C THR A 13 -11.93 17.33 1.53
N LEU A 14 -11.60 17.95 2.68
CA LEU A 14 -11.07 17.31 3.88
C LEU A 14 -12.09 16.37 4.56
N TYR A 15 -11.75 15.08 4.63
CA TYR A 15 -12.16 14.19 5.73
C TYR A 15 -10.91 13.61 6.40
N SER A 16 -10.94 13.50 7.73
CA SER A 16 -9.85 13.00 8.58
C SER A 16 -9.66 11.49 8.36
N MET A 17 -8.86 11.14 7.36
CA MET A 17 -8.52 9.75 7.01
C MET A 17 -7.67 9.05 8.07
N GLU A 18 -7.01 9.80 8.97
CA GLU A 18 -6.17 9.24 10.03
C GLU A 18 -6.93 8.24 10.91
N ALA A 19 -8.18 8.54 11.29
CA ALA A 19 -8.98 7.66 12.15
C ALA A 19 -9.43 6.35 11.47
N ASP A 20 -9.74 6.40 10.18
CA ASP A 20 -10.14 5.20 9.41
C ASP A 20 -8.94 4.29 9.15
N LEU A 21 -7.77 4.90 8.95
CA LEU A 21 -6.51 4.18 8.74
C LEU A 21 -5.97 3.58 10.04
N GLU A 22 -6.03 4.29 11.17
CA GLU A 22 -5.71 3.73 12.49
C GLU A 22 -6.64 2.56 12.84
N ASN A 23 -7.95 2.71 12.60
CA ASN A 23 -8.92 1.62 12.78
C ASN A 23 -8.65 0.44 11.83
N PHE A 24 -8.20 0.69 10.60
CA PHE A 24 -7.80 -0.35 9.66
C PHE A 24 -6.63 -1.18 10.21
N PHE A 25 -5.54 -0.52 10.64
CA PHE A 25 -4.38 -1.22 11.20
C PHE A 25 -4.72 -1.95 12.49
N GLU A 26 -5.52 -1.34 13.37
CA GLU A 26 -5.92 -1.96 14.63
C GLU A 26 -6.80 -3.20 14.40
N ASN A 27 -7.72 -3.18 13.45
CA ASN A 27 -8.66 -4.29 13.26
C ASN A 27 -8.10 -5.44 12.42
N ILE A 28 -7.32 -5.15 11.36
CA ILE A 28 -6.90 -6.20 10.41
C ILE A 28 -5.63 -6.90 10.87
N PHE A 29 -4.64 -6.14 11.33
CA PHE A 29 -3.39 -6.73 11.79
C PHE A 29 -3.61 -7.55 13.08
N ARG A 30 -4.48 -7.09 14.01
CA ARG A 30 -4.86 -7.86 15.21
C ARG A 30 -5.63 -9.12 14.90
N SER A 31 -6.59 -9.03 13.97
CA SER A 31 -7.41 -10.17 13.61
C SER A 31 -6.62 -11.27 12.91
N PHE A 32 -5.54 -10.90 12.21
CA PHE A 32 -4.76 -11.85 11.41
C PHE A 32 -3.63 -12.51 12.21
N TYR A 33 -2.91 -11.74 13.04
CA TYR A 33 -1.82 -12.25 13.86
C TYR A 33 -2.27 -12.45 15.31
N ASN A 34 -2.67 -13.68 15.66
CA ASN A 34 -3.11 -14.10 16.99
C ASN A 34 -2.31 -13.43 18.12
N ASN A 35 -2.95 -12.55 18.89
CA ASN A 35 -2.37 -11.84 20.06
C ASN A 35 -1.05 -11.08 19.80
N CYS A 36 -0.90 -10.42 18.65
CA CYS A 36 0.25 -9.52 18.48
C CYS A 36 0.21 -8.38 19.53
N PRO A 37 1.31 -8.11 20.26
CA PRO A 37 1.36 -7.05 21.27
C PRO A 37 1.08 -5.65 20.69
N TYR A 38 0.42 -4.77 21.44
CA TYR A 38 0.16 -3.38 21.02
C TYR A 38 1.43 -2.62 20.58
N GLU A 39 2.57 -2.93 21.23
CA GLU A 39 3.88 -2.35 20.94
C GLU A 39 4.39 -2.62 19.52
N ASP A 40 3.83 -3.59 18.83
CA ASP A 40 4.18 -3.90 17.46
C ASP A 40 3.42 -3.06 16.42
N TYR A 41 2.25 -2.52 16.79
CA TYR A 41 1.41 -1.71 15.92
C TYR A 41 1.90 -0.27 15.85
N LYS A 42 2.47 0.25 16.94
CA LYS A 42 2.99 1.63 16.99
C LYS A 42 4.08 1.90 15.94
N HIS A 43 4.67 0.84 15.41
CA HIS A 43 5.69 0.89 14.37
C HIS A 43 5.11 0.82 12.96
N LEU A 44 3.84 0.43 12.81
CA LEU A 44 3.16 0.43 11.53
C LEU A 44 2.66 1.85 11.22
N ALA A 45 2.92 2.34 10.02
CA ALA A 45 2.32 3.57 9.52
C ALA A 45 2.28 3.56 8.00
N ILE A 46 1.28 4.26 7.44
CA ILE A 46 1.28 4.53 6.00
C ILE A 46 2.38 5.54 5.69
N PRO A 47 3.23 5.29 4.68
CA PRO A 47 4.20 6.26 4.21
C PRO A 47 3.54 7.57 3.76
N GLU A 48 4.10 8.71 4.18
CA GLU A 48 3.52 10.05 4.02
C GLU A 48 3.11 10.36 2.57
N ASP A 49 3.94 9.98 1.60
CA ASP A 49 3.66 10.21 0.18
C ASP A 49 2.40 9.46 -0.31
N TYR A 50 2.19 8.23 0.16
CA TYR A 50 1.01 7.45 -0.18
C TYR A 50 -0.23 7.98 0.54
N ALA A 51 -0.10 8.34 1.83
CA ALA A 51 -1.20 8.96 2.59
C ALA A 51 -1.72 10.23 1.90
N ARG A 52 -0.81 11.13 1.52
CA ARG A 52 -1.14 12.35 0.77
C ARG A 52 -1.82 12.06 -0.56
N PHE A 53 -1.39 11.01 -1.27
CA PHE A 53 -2.02 10.61 -2.52
C PHE A 53 -3.47 10.16 -2.31
N ILE A 54 -3.71 9.26 -1.36
CA ILE A 54 -5.07 8.77 -1.07
C ILE A 54 -5.96 9.94 -0.64
N GLU A 55 -5.50 10.81 0.27
CA GLU A 55 -6.22 12.00 0.74
C GLU A 55 -6.72 12.89 -0.39
N LYS A 56 -5.91 13.01 -1.44
CA LYS A 56 -6.19 13.92 -2.56
C LYS A 56 -7.04 13.30 -3.64
N THR A 57 -7.05 11.98 -3.77
CA THR A 57 -7.78 11.32 -4.87
C THR A 57 -9.29 11.33 -4.68
N GLU A 58 -9.81 11.58 -3.46
CA GLU A 58 -11.23 11.50 -3.07
C GLU A 58 -11.96 10.21 -3.52
N ASN A 59 -11.21 9.23 -4.02
CA ASN A 59 -11.73 8.06 -4.70
C ASN A 59 -11.43 6.86 -3.83
N SER A 60 -12.49 6.23 -3.32
CA SER A 60 -12.38 5.02 -2.53
C SER A 60 -12.07 3.79 -3.41
N GLY A 61 -12.35 3.88 -4.72
CA GLY A 61 -12.08 2.85 -5.71
C GLY A 61 -10.68 2.94 -6.31
N ILE A 62 -10.61 3.00 -7.65
CA ILE A 62 -9.35 3.08 -8.39
C ILE A 62 -8.92 4.54 -8.43
N ALA A 63 -7.83 4.88 -7.74
CA ALA A 63 -7.30 6.23 -7.66
C ALA A 63 -6.55 6.65 -8.93
N PHE A 64 -5.92 5.70 -9.63
CA PHE A 64 -5.27 5.93 -10.92
C PHE A 64 -5.34 4.68 -11.81
N PHE A 65 -5.50 4.88 -13.12
CA PHE A 65 -5.44 3.82 -14.12
C PHE A 65 -4.74 4.29 -15.40
N LYS A 66 -3.84 3.46 -15.94
CA LYS A 66 -3.25 3.60 -17.28
C LYS A 66 -2.87 2.21 -17.76
N ILE A 67 -3.35 1.81 -18.96
CA ILE A 67 -3.12 0.52 -19.66
C ILE A 67 -2.47 -0.55 -18.77
N ASP A 68 -3.29 -1.43 -18.19
CA ASP A 68 -2.87 -2.53 -17.32
C ASP A 68 -1.95 -2.06 -16.16
N GLN A 69 -2.29 -0.94 -15.54
CA GLN A 69 -1.71 -0.45 -14.29
C GLN A 69 -2.77 0.31 -13.50
N TYR A 70 -2.95 -0.10 -12.25
CA TYR A 70 -3.96 0.40 -11.32
C TYR A 70 -3.28 0.79 -10.01
N ILE A 71 -3.58 1.99 -9.51
CA ILE A 71 -3.26 2.39 -8.14
C ILE A 71 -4.58 2.55 -7.40
N TYR A 72 -4.68 1.93 -6.24
CA TYR A 72 -5.90 1.91 -5.44
C TYR A 72 -5.99 3.09 -4.51
N GLY A 73 -7.22 3.59 -4.39
CA GLY A 73 -7.64 4.47 -3.32
C GLY A 73 -8.01 3.68 -2.06
N LEU A 74 -8.57 4.38 -1.08
CA LEU A 74 -8.69 3.90 0.29
C LEU A 74 -9.41 2.54 0.42
N TYR A 75 -10.62 2.40 -0.11
CA TYR A 75 -11.42 1.19 0.09
C TYR A 75 -10.83 -0.02 -0.63
N GLN A 76 -10.33 0.14 -1.85
CA GLN A 76 -9.72 -0.96 -2.59
C GLN A 76 -8.39 -1.41 -1.98
N MET A 77 -7.54 -0.46 -1.56
CA MET A 77 -6.31 -0.79 -0.83
C MET A 77 -6.63 -1.62 0.41
N ILE A 78 -7.62 -1.19 1.19
CA ILE A 78 -8.06 -1.90 2.39
C ILE A 78 -8.58 -3.31 2.04
N TYR A 79 -9.51 -3.40 1.10
CA TYR A 79 -10.16 -4.65 0.72
C TYR A 79 -9.16 -5.69 0.21
N TYR A 80 -8.31 -5.31 -0.75
CA TYR A 80 -7.34 -6.23 -1.35
C TYR A 80 -6.20 -6.59 -0.40
N THR A 81 -5.79 -5.69 0.50
CA THR A 81 -4.83 -6.06 1.55
C THR A 81 -5.40 -7.17 2.45
N ILE A 82 -6.66 -7.06 2.87
CA ILE A 82 -7.30 -8.10 3.71
C ILE A 82 -7.42 -9.42 2.96
N ASP A 83 -7.87 -9.35 1.71
CA ASP A 83 -8.09 -10.54 0.89
C ASP A 83 -6.77 -11.29 0.64
N ASP A 84 -5.71 -10.56 0.27
CA ASP A 84 -4.41 -11.15 0.01
C ASP A 84 -3.78 -11.72 1.29
N MET A 85 -3.88 -11.03 2.43
CA MET A 85 -3.47 -11.60 3.72
C MET A 85 -4.24 -12.88 4.05
N LYS A 86 -5.56 -12.95 3.80
CA LYS A 86 -6.35 -14.17 4.07
C LYS A 86 -5.92 -15.35 3.21
N CYS A 87 -5.55 -15.11 1.96
CA CYS A 87 -5.15 -16.15 1.02
C CYS A 87 -3.68 -16.55 1.17
N ASN A 88 -2.80 -15.57 1.35
CA ASN A 88 -1.35 -15.70 1.22
C ASN A 88 -0.59 -15.28 2.48
N GLY A 89 -1.26 -14.98 3.59
CA GLY A 89 -0.58 -14.55 4.81
C GLY A 89 0.04 -15.71 5.58
N ASN A 90 1.33 -15.57 5.93
CA ASN A 90 1.96 -16.48 6.89
C ASN A 90 1.44 -16.18 8.30
N GLN A 91 0.65 -17.10 8.88
CA GLN A 91 0.08 -16.94 10.23
C GLN A 91 1.04 -17.38 11.35
N GLU A 92 2.13 -18.08 11.02
CA GLU A 92 3.09 -18.64 11.97
C GLU A 92 4.32 -17.73 12.15
N GLY A 93 4.77 -17.09 11.08
CA GLY A 93 5.80 -16.06 11.07
C GLY A 93 5.18 -14.67 11.05
N LYS A 94 5.82 -13.69 11.70
CA LYS A 94 5.38 -12.30 11.61
C LYS A 94 6.20 -11.57 10.55
N PRO A 95 5.69 -11.42 9.31
CA PRO A 95 6.39 -10.65 8.29
C PRO A 95 6.36 -9.16 8.61
N VAL A 96 7.24 -8.42 7.92
CA VAL A 96 7.09 -6.97 7.71
C VAL A 96 5.68 -6.71 7.17
N PHE A 97 5.02 -5.64 7.62
CA PHE A 97 3.67 -5.35 7.13
C PHE A 97 3.72 -4.59 5.80
N TRP A 98 2.93 -5.07 4.84
CA TRP A 98 2.81 -4.53 3.50
C TRP A 98 1.36 -4.19 3.20
N LEU A 99 1.13 -3.07 2.53
CA LEU A 99 -0.19 -2.64 2.06
C LEU A 99 -0.31 -2.86 0.56
N TYR A 100 -1.42 -3.42 0.12
CA TYR A 100 -1.73 -3.60 -1.29
C TYR A 100 -2.14 -2.25 -1.90
N VAL A 101 -1.29 -1.66 -2.74
CA VAL A 101 -1.51 -0.32 -3.30
C VAL A 101 -1.95 -0.30 -4.75
N GLY A 102 -1.93 -1.44 -5.44
CA GLY A 102 -2.33 -1.51 -6.83
C GLY A 102 -1.85 -2.77 -7.52
N HIS A 103 -2.11 -2.88 -8.81
CA HIS A 103 -1.59 -3.98 -9.63
C HIS A 103 -1.30 -3.49 -11.04
N ARG A 104 -0.37 -4.16 -11.70
CA ARG A 104 -0.12 -4.03 -13.13
C ARG A 104 -1.21 -4.82 -13.86
N ASN A 105 -1.10 -6.13 -13.84
CA ASN A 105 -2.02 -7.04 -14.49
C ASN A 105 -2.56 -8.07 -13.48
N GLU A 106 -3.15 -9.16 -13.95
CA GLU A 106 -3.66 -10.24 -13.10
C GLU A 106 -2.58 -10.98 -12.29
N ARG A 107 -1.29 -10.70 -12.52
CA ARG A 107 -0.16 -11.39 -11.87
C ARG A 107 0.81 -10.48 -11.13
N GLY A 108 0.96 -9.23 -11.55
CA GLY A 108 1.90 -8.26 -10.96
C GLY A 108 1.20 -7.34 -9.97
N PHE A 109 1.53 -7.47 -8.69
CA PHE A 109 0.86 -6.79 -7.58
C PHE A 109 1.82 -5.81 -6.89
N PHE A 110 1.35 -4.59 -6.65
CA PHE A 110 2.13 -3.54 -6.00
C PHE A 110 1.79 -3.47 -4.52
N PHE A 111 2.84 -3.53 -3.70
CA PHE A 111 2.73 -3.38 -2.26
C PHE A 111 3.68 -2.32 -1.74
N ILE A 112 3.27 -1.59 -0.70
CA ILE A 112 4.13 -0.64 0.00
C ILE A 112 4.40 -1.08 1.44
N CYS A 113 5.66 -1.07 1.84
CA CYS A 113 6.06 -1.45 3.19
C CYS A 113 5.67 -0.36 4.19
N CYS A 114 5.00 -0.78 5.27
CA CYS A 114 4.45 0.11 6.29
C CYS A 114 5.07 -0.10 7.68
N ASP A 115 6.01 -1.04 7.86
CA ASP A 115 6.69 -1.25 9.14
C ASP A 115 7.93 -0.34 9.25
N LYS A 116 7.88 0.66 10.13
CA LYS A 116 9.00 1.61 10.37
C LYS A 116 10.28 0.94 10.89
N ARG A 117 10.21 -0.31 11.35
CA ARG A 117 11.41 -1.07 11.78
C ARG A 117 12.13 -1.70 10.61
N SER A 118 11.46 -1.85 9.47
CA SER A 118 12.04 -2.38 8.25
C SER A 118 12.86 -1.31 7.55
N GLU A 119 14.02 -1.69 7.02
CA GLU A 119 14.80 -0.84 6.10
C GLU A 119 14.03 -0.53 4.81
N LEU A 120 13.02 -1.35 4.49
CA LEU A 120 12.14 -1.19 3.34
C LEU A 120 10.98 -0.23 3.60
N TYR A 121 10.85 0.39 4.78
CA TYR A 121 9.74 1.31 5.07
C TYR A 121 9.57 2.37 3.97
N GLY A 122 8.36 2.47 3.41
CA GLY A 122 8.07 3.40 2.31
C GLY A 122 8.45 2.92 0.91
N GLN A 123 9.15 1.79 0.78
CA GLN A 123 9.45 1.18 -0.52
C GLN A 123 8.20 0.51 -1.09
N VAL A 124 7.99 0.73 -2.38
CA VAL A 124 7.03 0.01 -3.20
C VAL A 124 7.75 -1.15 -3.87
N CYS A 125 7.18 -2.34 -3.80
CA CYS A 125 7.68 -3.52 -4.47
C CYS A 125 6.58 -4.14 -5.34
N GLU A 126 6.97 -4.73 -6.46
CA GLU A 126 6.10 -5.56 -7.29
C GLU A 126 6.37 -7.03 -7.02
N PHE A 127 5.31 -7.81 -6.81
CA PHE A 127 5.37 -9.25 -6.62
C PHE A 127 4.59 -9.95 -7.74
N TYR A 128 5.18 -11.01 -8.29
CA TYR A 128 4.60 -11.81 -9.38
C TYR A 128 4.22 -13.19 -8.87
N ASP A 129 2.94 -13.55 -8.93
CA ASP A 129 2.40 -14.83 -8.46
C ASP A 129 2.64 -15.15 -6.95
N ASP A 130 3.53 -14.41 -6.29
CA ASP A 130 3.88 -14.47 -4.87
C ASP A 130 3.38 -13.22 -4.12
N SER A 131 3.42 -13.27 -2.79
CA SER A 131 2.97 -12.20 -1.90
C SER A 131 4.03 -11.85 -0.85
N PRO A 132 4.18 -10.57 -0.48
CA PRO A 132 5.11 -10.15 0.56
C PRO A 132 4.81 -10.76 1.94
N PHE A 133 3.61 -11.30 2.14
CA PHE A 133 3.24 -11.95 3.39
C PHE A 133 3.78 -13.38 3.54
N MET A 134 4.34 -13.97 2.46
CA MET A 134 5.04 -15.26 2.48
C MET A 134 6.56 -15.08 2.40
N SER A 135 7.01 -14.38 1.36
CA SER A 135 8.43 -14.27 0.97
C SER A 135 8.73 -12.84 0.48
N PRO A 136 9.00 -11.89 1.40
CA PRO A 136 9.25 -10.50 1.01
C PRO A 136 10.49 -10.34 0.11
N GLU A 137 11.45 -11.25 0.16
CA GLU A 137 12.63 -11.27 -0.70
C GLU A 137 12.36 -11.50 -2.20
N ASP A 138 11.19 -12.02 -2.56
CA ASP A 138 10.84 -12.30 -3.96
C ASP A 138 10.32 -11.03 -4.70
N GLY A 139 10.15 -9.93 -3.97
CA GLY A 139 9.68 -8.66 -4.51
C GLY A 139 10.72 -7.92 -5.34
N ILE A 140 10.27 -7.29 -6.42
CA ILE A 140 11.07 -6.36 -7.23
C ILE A 140 10.88 -4.95 -6.68
N GLU A 141 11.94 -4.36 -6.13
CA GLU A 141 11.91 -2.99 -5.62
C GLU A 141 11.69 -1.96 -6.75
N LEU A 142 10.69 -1.09 -6.57
CA LEU A 142 10.34 0.00 -7.49
C LEU A 142 10.68 1.39 -6.95
N GLY A 143 11.29 1.46 -5.76
CA GLY A 143 11.65 2.69 -5.08
C GLY A 143 10.55 3.21 -4.14
N ASP A 144 10.73 4.44 -3.65
CA ASP A 144 9.70 5.11 -2.85
C ASP A 144 8.42 5.37 -3.66
N PHE A 145 7.33 5.71 -2.97
CA PHE A 145 6.03 5.90 -3.62
C PHE A 145 6.06 6.97 -4.73
N LYS A 146 6.86 8.03 -4.58
CA LYS A 146 6.99 9.09 -5.60
C LYS A 146 7.70 8.56 -6.85
N THR A 147 8.79 7.80 -6.67
CA THR A 147 9.56 7.17 -7.74
C THR A 147 8.72 6.15 -8.49
N PHE A 148 8.01 5.29 -7.74
CA PHE A 148 7.04 4.35 -8.28
C PHE A 148 5.98 5.06 -9.13
N CYS A 149 5.34 6.11 -8.58
CA CYS A 149 4.36 6.89 -9.33
C CYS A 149 4.97 7.45 -10.62
N ASN A 150 6.17 8.01 -10.59
CA ASN A 150 6.80 8.50 -11.81
C ASN A 150 7.07 7.39 -12.83
N ALA A 151 7.43 6.18 -12.42
CA ALA A 151 7.65 5.06 -13.33
C ALA A 151 6.34 4.57 -13.97
N VAL A 152 5.30 4.37 -13.16
CA VAL A 152 3.95 3.95 -13.58
C VAL A 152 3.29 5.02 -14.46
N LEU A 153 3.33 6.28 -14.04
CA LEU A 153 2.73 7.40 -14.76
C LEU A 153 3.41 7.65 -16.11
N ASN A 154 4.72 7.38 -16.23
CA ASN A 154 5.45 7.51 -17.50
C ASN A 154 5.37 6.24 -18.39
N GLY A 155 4.75 5.15 -17.92
CA GLY A 155 4.65 3.89 -18.66
C GLY A 155 5.98 3.13 -18.75
N GLY A 156 6.89 3.38 -17.81
CA GLY A 156 8.22 2.75 -17.74
C GLY A 156 8.31 1.58 -16.77
N ALA A 157 7.26 1.34 -15.99
CA ALA A 157 7.12 0.13 -15.19
C ALA A 157 6.71 -1.01 -16.11
#